data_AF-A0AAV1UMG8-F1
#
_entry.id   AF-A0AAV1UMG8-F1
#
_cell.length_a   1.000
_cell.length_b   1.000
_cell.length_c   1.000
_cell.angle_alpha   90.00
_cell.angle_beta   90.00
_cell.angle_gamma   90.00
#
_symmetry.space_group_name_H-M   'P 1'
#
loop_
_entity.id
_entity.type
_entity.pdbx_description
1 polymer ?
#
loop_
_entity_poly.entity_id
_entity_poly.type
_entity_poly.pdbx_seq_one_letter_code
_entity_poly.pdbx_strand_id
1 'polypeptide(L)'
;MNAGIIAAFKRHYRRLHLHNALDRDDAGAADLYKVNQVTAMRWSLMAWSEISSTTIANCFKHTGLMNEPTSPAVEGGASAGDIQQPVQQDADLVDQEKQEVEKDLESALQRLPLSNHMSIASLLNPVDEEPTVHAKLSDAEIIKLVQDAKKGEEGEAEEELVTHSIAEKLAALALSISLLELSQDQDRAAHRALRRIQAQLRSANTIQTTLDSWLK
;
A
#
# COMPACT_ATOMS: atom_id res chain seq x y z
N MET A 1 -11.00 6.19 -5.81
CA MET A 1 -11.34 7.02 -4.62
C MET A 1 -11.95 6.07 -3.60
N ASN A 2 -11.19 5.70 -2.56
CA ASN A 2 -11.66 4.77 -1.53
C ASN A 2 -12.67 5.49 -0.62
N ALA A 3 -13.75 4.81 -0.23
CA ALA A 3 -14.68 5.31 0.77
C ALA A 3 -13.92 5.63 2.09
N GLY A 4 -14.31 6.68 2.82
CA GLY A 4 -13.58 7.18 3.99
C GLY A 4 -13.25 6.12 5.05
N ILE A 5 -14.14 5.13 5.22
CA ILE A 5 -13.94 3.98 6.13
C ILE A 5 -12.76 3.11 5.71
N ILE A 6 -12.62 2.80 4.41
CA ILE A 6 -11.52 1.96 3.90
C ILE A 6 -10.19 2.68 4.11
N ALA A 7 -10.14 3.97 3.81
CA ALA A 7 -8.94 4.78 4.02
C ALA A 7 -8.55 4.86 5.51
N ALA A 8 -9.53 5.00 6.40
CA ALA A 8 -9.30 4.95 7.85
C ALA A 8 -8.76 3.59 8.29
N PHE A 9 -9.44 2.50 7.91
CA PHE A 9 -9.02 1.14 8.24
C PHE A 9 -7.56 0.87 7.83
N LYS A 10 -7.18 1.23 6.59
CA LYS A 10 -5.81 1.04 6.09
C LYS A 10 -4.78 1.81 6.93
N ARG A 11 -5.09 3.04 7.35
CA ARG A 11 -4.20 3.83 8.23
C ARG A 11 -3.94 3.12 9.55
N HIS A 12 -4.99 2.71 10.25
CA HIS A 12 -4.87 2.02 11.54
C HIS A 12 -4.14 0.67 11.40
N TYR A 13 -4.47 -0.12 10.38
CA TYR A 13 -3.79 -1.38 10.13
C TYR A 13 -2.30 -1.19 9.82
N ARG A 14 -1.96 -0.21 8.97
CA ARG A 14 -0.57 0.11 8.62
C ARG A 14 0.23 0.59 9.83
N ARG A 15 -0.40 1.34 10.74
CA ARG A 15 0.23 1.77 11.99
C ARG A 15 0.68 0.56 12.79
N LEU A 16 -0.23 -0.39 13.07
CA LEU A 16 0.10 -1.63 13.78
C LEU A 16 1.20 -2.42 13.09
N HIS A 17 1.15 -2.49 11.75
CA HIS A 17 2.15 -3.20 10.97
C HIS A 17 3.56 -2.58 11.08
N LEU A 18 3.68 -1.25 11.01
CA LEU A 18 4.98 -0.58 11.14
C LEU A 18 5.54 -0.64 12.56
N HIS A 19 4.68 -0.54 13.59
CA HIS A 19 5.11 -0.73 14.97
C HIS A 19 5.67 -2.14 15.21
N ASN A 20 5.00 -3.17 14.69
CA ASN A 20 5.55 -4.53 14.73
C ASN A 20 6.87 -4.65 13.96
N ALA A 21 7.04 -3.93 12.84
CA ALA A 21 8.30 -3.93 12.12
C ALA A 21 9.44 -3.32 12.96
N LEU A 22 9.16 -2.27 13.74
CA LEU A 22 10.12 -1.71 14.71
C LEU A 22 10.46 -2.71 15.81
N ASP A 23 9.46 -3.35 16.42
CA ASP A 23 9.68 -4.36 17.47
C ASP A 23 10.55 -5.52 16.96
N ARG A 24 10.39 -5.88 15.68
CA ARG A 24 11.17 -6.92 15.03
C ARG A 24 12.59 -6.48 14.69
N ASP A 25 12.77 -5.22 14.33
CA ASP A 25 14.10 -4.62 14.11
C ASP A 25 14.90 -4.56 15.42
N ASP A 26 14.25 -4.09 16.50
CA ASP A 26 14.81 -4.07 17.86
C ASP A 26 15.20 -5.48 18.33
N ALA A 27 14.43 -6.50 17.92
CA ALA A 27 14.73 -7.91 18.19
C ALA A 27 15.77 -8.54 17.23
N GLY A 28 16.27 -7.79 16.24
CA GLY A 28 17.26 -8.26 15.26
C GLY A 28 16.71 -9.30 14.27
N ALA A 29 15.40 -9.29 14.00
CA ALA A 29 14.78 -10.25 13.09
C ALA A 29 15.21 -10.01 11.63
N ALA A 30 15.47 -11.10 10.89
CA ALA A 30 15.89 -11.01 9.49
C ALA A 30 14.79 -10.49 8.55
N ASP A 31 13.52 -10.73 8.89
CA ASP A 31 12.36 -10.25 8.12
C ASP A 31 11.52 -9.35 9.04
N LEU A 32 11.56 -8.05 8.78
CA LEU A 32 10.91 -7.01 9.58
C LEU A 32 9.39 -7.00 9.38
N TYR A 33 8.90 -7.38 8.19
CA TYR A 33 7.47 -7.26 7.84
C TYR A 33 6.73 -8.60 7.93
N LYS A 34 7.38 -9.64 8.45
CA LYS A 34 6.72 -10.93 8.66
C LYS A 34 5.58 -10.81 9.66
N VAL A 35 4.38 -11.17 9.21
CA VAL A 35 3.17 -11.23 10.02
C VAL A 35 2.48 -12.56 9.78
N ASN A 36 2.09 -13.26 10.86
CA ASN A 36 1.29 -14.47 10.74
C ASN A 36 -0.21 -14.13 10.61
N GLN A 37 -1.00 -15.07 10.07
CA GLN A 37 -2.43 -14.84 9.80
C GLN A 37 -3.23 -14.48 11.06
N VAL A 38 -2.93 -15.09 12.21
CA VAL A 38 -3.65 -14.83 13.47
C VAL A 38 -3.40 -13.41 13.95
N THR A 39 -2.15 -12.94 13.86
CA THR A 39 -1.76 -11.56 14.18
C THR A 39 -2.45 -10.59 13.22
N ALA A 40 -2.44 -10.86 11.91
CA ALA A 40 -3.14 -10.04 10.93
C ALA A 40 -4.64 -9.92 11.22
N MET A 41 -5.32 -11.03 11.54
CA MET A 41 -6.74 -11.02 11.92
C MET A 41 -7.02 -10.20 13.18
N ARG A 42 -6.15 -10.31 14.20
CA ARG A 42 -6.25 -9.49 15.42
C ARG A 42 -6.07 -8.01 15.11
N TRP A 43 -5.10 -7.66 14.27
CA TRP A 43 -4.91 -6.28 13.83
C TRP A 43 -6.07 -5.75 13.00
N SER A 44 -6.70 -6.58 12.17
CA SER A 44 -7.94 -6.18 11.48
C SER A 44 -9.04 -5.82 12.47
N LEU A 45 -9.21 -6.60 13.54
CA LEU A 45 -10.20 -6.27 14.59
C LEU A 45 -9.84 -4.97 15.32
N MET A 46 -8.57 -4.81 15.70
CA MET A 46 -8.09 -3.59 16.37
C MET A 46 -8.27 -2.36 15.48
N ALA A 47 -7.81 -2.43 14.24
CA ALA A 47 -7.94 -1.35 13.27
C ALA A 47 -9.41 -0.99 13.02
N TRP A 48 -10.32 -1.96 12.97
CA TRP A 48 -11.76 -1.68 12.87
C TRP A 48 -12.30 -0.98 14.10
N SER A 49 -11.91 -1.42 15.30
CA SER A 49 -12.38 -0.83 16.56
C SER A 49 -11.89 0.59 16.83
N GLU A 50 -10.80 0.98 16.16
CA GLU A 50 -10.24 2.34 16.27
C GLU A 50 -10.95 3.35 15.36
N ILE A 51 -11.71 2.92 14.35
CA ILE A 51 -12.42 3.83 13.46
C ILE A 51 -13.57 4.51 14.22
N SER A 52 -13.52 5.83 14.31
CA SER A 52 -14.56 6.63 14.96
C SER A 52 -15.93 6.52 14.27
N SER A 53 -17.00 6.55 15.07
CA SER A 53 -18.38 6.55 14.56
C SER A 53 -18.67 7.76 13.66
N THR A 54 -18.00 8.88 13.92
CA THR A 54 -18.05 10.10 13.09
C THR A 54 -17.44 9.85 11.71
N THR A 55 -16.29 9.18 11.60
CA THR A 55 -15.69 8.75 10.33
C THR A 55 -16.64 7.86 9.53
N ILE A 56 -17.30 6.91 10.21
CA ILE A 56 -18.30 6.02 9.61
C ILE A 56 -19.50 6.83 9.09
N ALA A 57 -20.09 7.69 9.92
CA ALA A 57 -21.24 8.52 9.57
C ALA A 57 -20.93 9.48 8.40
N ASN A 58 -19.78 10.15 8.43
CA ASN A 58 -19.31 11.04 7.37
C ASN A 58 -19.14 10.28 6.06
N CYS A 59 -18.63 9.05 6.10
CA CYS A 59 -18.52 8.20 4.93
C CYS A 59 -19.89 7.85 4.35
N PHE A 60 -20.85 7.39 5.17
CA PHE A 60 -22.20 7.08 4.70
C PHE A 60 -22.91 8.31 4.11
N LYS A 61 -22.75 9.48 4.74
CA LYS A 61 -23.24 10.77 4.23
C LYS A 61 -22.64 11.12 2.88
N HIS A 62 -21.32 10.99 2.73
CA HIS A 62 -20.63 11.24 1.45
C HIS A 62 -21.08 10.29 0.33
N THR A 63 -21.44 9.05 0.67
CA THR A 63 -21.96 8.09 -0.32
C THR A 63 -23.45 8.27 -0.64
N GLY A 64 -24.15 9.20 0.02
CA GLY A 64 -25.58 9.44 -0.16
C GLY A 64 -26.49 8.34 0.44
N LEU A 65 -25.94 7.39 1.20
CA LEU A 65 -26.69 6.31 1.85
C LEU A 65 -27.47 6.80 3.08
N MET A 66 -27.07 7.93 3.65
CA MET A 66 -27.74 8.61 4.78
C MET A 66 -28.51 9.85 4.32
N ASN A 67 -29.11 9.84 3.13
CA ASN A 67 -30.03 10.90 2.76
C ASN A 67 -31.26 10.82 3.68
N GLU A 68 -31.42 11.79 4.59
CA GLU A 68 -32.70 12.01 5.24
C GLU A 68 -33.76 12.23 4.17
N PRO A 69 -34.96 11.63 4.29
CA PRO A 69 -36.04 11.93 3.38
C PRO A 69 -36.39 13.40 3.54
N THR A 70 -35.98 14.23 2.58
CA THR A 70 -36.48 15.59 2.44
C THR A 70 -37.98 15.47 2.15
N SER A 71 -38.81 15.50 3.19
CA SER A 71 -40.25 15.63 3.04
C SER A 71 -40.55 16.88 2.21
N PRO A 72 -41.35 16.77 1.14
CA PRO A 72 -41.81 17.95 0.43
C PRO A 72 -42.96 18.59 1.20
N ALA A 73 -42.89 19.93 1.33
CA ALA A 73 -43.93 20.87 1.74
C ALA A 73 -44.26 20.96 3.24
N VAL A 74 -43.90 22.09 3.86
CA VAL A 74 -44.89 23.10 4.33
C VAL A 74 -44.27 24.49 4.19
N GLU A 75 -44.80 25.31 3.28
CA GLU A 75 -44.68 26.77 3.35
C GLU A 75 -45.46 27.25 4.59
N GLY A 76 -44.76 27.85 5.55
CA GLY A 76 -45.41 28.42 6.74
C GLY A 76 -44.37 28.97 7.69
N GLY A 77 -44.13 30.28 7.62
CA GLY A 77 -43.16 30.95 8.48
C GLY A 77 -43.56 30.92 9.95
N ALA A 78 -42.58 30.68 10.83
CA ALA A 78 -42.32 31.48 12.03
C ALA A 78 -41.13 30.92 12.83
N SER A 79 -40.30 31.88 13.26
CA SER A 79 -39.39 31.86 14.41
C SER A 79 -38.11 31.02 14.32
N ALA A 80 -37.02 31.76 14.13
CA ALA A 80 -35.63 31.35 14.30
C ALA A 80 -35.38 30.93 15.76
N GLY A 81 -35.50 29.64 16.04
CA GLY A 81 -34.95 28.99 17.22
C GLY A 81 -33.75 28.15 16.80
N ASP A 82 -32.58 28.47 17.37
CA ASP A 82 -31.30 27.77 17.35
C ASP A 82 -31.26 26.44 16.57
N ILE A 83 -30.82 26.51 15.31
CA ILE A 83 -30.18 25.37 14.65
C ILE A 83 -28.69 25.50 14.99
N GLN A 84 -28.29 24.94 16.14
CA GLN A 84 -26.90 24.76 16.50
C GLN A 84 -26.26 23.90 15.40
N GLN A 85 -25.35 24.48 14.61
CA GLN A 85 -24.50 23.78 13.65
C GLN A 85 -23.58 22.78 14.40
N PRO A 86 -23.68 21.45 14.21
CA PRO A 86 -22.69 20.50 14.74
C PRO A 86 -21.65 20.11 13.69
N VAL A 87 -21.83 20.50 12.42
CA VAL A 87 -21.17 19.87 11.28
C VAL A 87 -19.68 20.21 11.16
N GLN A 88 -19.24 21.39 11.63
CA GLN A 88 -17.81 21.75 11.59
C GLN A 88 -16.97 21.03 12.66
N GLN A 89 -17.47 20.93 13.90
CA GLN A 89 -16.73 20.29 15.00
C GLN A 89 -16.44 18.82 14.72
N ASP A 90 -17.41 18.08 14.18
CA ASP A 90 -17.24 16.66 13.89
C ASP A 90 -16.27 16.40 12.72
N ALA A 91 -16.18 17.33 11.76
CA ALA A 91 -15.23 17.24 10.66
C ALA A 91 -13.79 17.53 11.12
N ASP A 92 -13.61 18.58 11.92
CA ASP A 92 -12.31 18.97 12.47
C ASP A 92 -11.71 17.85 13.34
N LEU A 93 -12.52 17.15 14.11
CA LEU A 93 -12.08 16.02 14.94
C LEU A 93 -11.62 14.81 14.11
N VAL A 94 -12.31 14.51 13.01
CA VAL A 94 -11.93 13.39 12.12
C VAL A 94 -10.63 13.70 11.36
N ASP A 95 -10.44 14.96 10.95
CA ASP A 95 -9.19 15.38 10.30
C ASP A 95 -8.01 15.37 11.28
N GLN A 96 -8.23 15.75 12.54
CA GLN A 96 -7.23 15.62 13.61
C GLN A 96 -6.84 14.15 13.85
N GLU A 97 -7.82 13.26 14.02
CA GLU A 97 -7.57 11.81 14.20
C GLU A 97 -6.74 11.25 13.03
N LYS A 98 -7.10 11.62 11.80
CA LYS A 98 -6.34 11.23 10.61
C LYS A 98 -4.89 11.72 10.67
N GLN A 99 -4.69 13.00 11.00
CA GLN A 99 -3.37 13.62 11.03
C GLN A 99 -2.48 13.00 12.11
N GLU A 100 -3.04 12.65 13.27
CA GLU A 100 -2.30 11.97 14.34
C GLU A 100 -1.81 10.59 13.92
N VAL A 101 -2.69 9.79 13.29
CA VAL A 101 -2.32 8.45 12.81
C VAL A 101 -1.28 8.52 11.68
N GLU A 102 -1.42 9.48 10.76
CA GLU A 102 -0.44 9.68 9.69
C GLU A 102 0.92 10.15 10.22
N LYS A 103 0.94 11.05 11.22
CA LYS A 103 2.18 11.47 11.88
C LYS A 103 2.89 10.30 12.56
N ASP A 104 2.16 9.42 13.22
CA ASP A 104 2.73 8.22 13.84
C ASP A 104 3.34 7.27 12.79
N LEU A 105 2.63 7.04 11.68
CA LEU A 105 3.15 6.28 10.53
C LEU A 105 4.47 6.86 10.00
N GLU A 106 4.53 8.18 9.81
CA GLU A 106 5.72 8.91 9.37
C GLU A 106 6.89 8.70 10.33
N SER A 107 6.63 8.80 11.64
CA SER A 107 7.63 8.61 12.67
C SER A 107 8.16 7.17 12.70
N ALA A 108 7.29 6.18 12.48
CA ALA A 108 7.67 4.78 12.43
C ALA A 108 8.52 4.47 11.18
N LEU A 109 8.18 5.03 10.03
CA LEU A 109 8.97 4.90 8.80
C LEU A 109 10.38 5.48 8.94
N GLN A 110 10.53 6.63 9.62
CA GLN A 110 11.83 7.27 9.84
C GLN A 110 12.74 6.47 10.77
N ARG A 111 12.16 5.68 11.68
CA ARG A 111 12.91 4.85 12.65
C ARG A 111 13.36 3.52 12.07
N LEU A 112 12.69 3.00 11.05
CA LEU A 112 13.07 1.76 10.40
C LEU A 112 14.35 1.94 9.55
N PRO A 113 15.18 0.90 9.40
CA PRO A 113 16.43 0.96 8.63
C PRO A 113 16.17 0.93 7.10
N LEU A 114 15.35 1.86 6.60
CA LEU A 114 14.97 1.98 5.20
C LEU A 114 15.77 3.10 4.53
N SER A 115 16.48 2.81 3.45
CA SER A 115 17.28 3.82 2.73
C SER A 115 16.44 4.80 1.91
N ASN A 116 15.21 4.43 1.55
CA ASN A 116 14.25 5.27 0.82
C ASN A 116 12.83 4.75 1.06
N HIS A 117 12.16 5.26 2.09
CA HIS A 117 10.78 4.87 2.38
C HIS A 117 9.81 5.59 1.42
N MET A 118 8.78 4.89 0.96
CA MET A 118 7.73 5.50 0.13
C MET A 118 6.90 6.52 0.94
N SER A 119 6.16 7.40 0.25
CA SER A 119 5.26 8.35 0.93
C SER A 119 4.08 7.63 1.60
N ILE A 120 3.51 8.22 2.65
CA ILE A 120 2.32 7.68 3.31
C ILE A 120 1.17 7.47 2.32
N ALA A 121 0.96 8.43 1.41
CA ALA A 121 -0.10 8.33 0.40
C ALA A 121 0.06 7.08 -0.48
N SER A 122 1.30 6.75 -0.87
CA SER A 122 1.62 5.57 -1.67
C SER A 122 1.58 4.28 -0.85
N LEU A 123 1.96 4.33 0.43
CA LEU A 123 1.86 3.20 1.36
C LEU A 123 0.40 2.79 1.62
N LEU A 124 -0.50 3.77 1.72
CA LEU A 124 -1.92 3.56 1.98
C LEU A 124 -2.72 3.18 0.73
N ASN A 125 -2.32 3.69 -0.43
CA ASN A 125 -2.98 3.41 -1.71
C ASN A 125 -1.90 3.00 -2.73
N PRO A 126 -1.46 1.73 -2.69
CA PRO A 126 -0.49 1.23 -3.65
C PRO A 126 -1.06 1.23 -5.08
N VAL A 127 -0.18 1.39 -6.06
CA VAL A 127 -0.55 1.55 -7.49
C VAL A 127 -1.36 0.36 -8.01
N ASP A 128 -1.12 -0.84 -7.47
CA ASP A 128 -1.79 -2.08 -7.86
C ASP A 128 -3.25 -2.21 -7.36
N GLU A 129 -3.71 -1.34 -6.44
CA GLU A 129 -5.13 -1.25 -6.07
C GLU A 129 -5.97 -0.54 -7.16
N GLU A 130 -5.58 -0.65 -8.43
CA GLU A 130 -6.28 0.01 -9.53
C GLU A 130 -7.80 -0.24 -9.42
N PRO A 131 -8.61 0.83 -9.52
CA PRO A 131 -10.06 0.74 -9.41
C PRO A 131 -10.73 0.01 -10.59
N THR A 132 -9.95 -0.47 -11.55
CA THR A 132 -10.40 -1.14 -12.77
C THR A 132 -11.12 -2.46 -12.50
N VAL A 133 -10.94 -3.08 -11.32
CA VAL A 133 -11.73 -4.27 -10.92
C VAL A 133 -13.21 -3.92 -10.69
N HIS A 134 -13.54 -2.66 -10.43
CA HIS A 134 -14.91 -2.16 -10.42
C HIS A 134 -15.28 -1.46 -11.73
N ALA A 135 -14.82 -1.97 -12.87
CA ALA A 135 -15.45 -1.65 -14.14
C ALA A 135 -16.95 -1.95 -13.97
N LYS A 136 -17.77 -0.90 -13.98
CA LYS A 136 -19.21 -1.03 -14.19
C LYS A 136 -19.37 -1.54 -15.60
N LEU A 137 -19.25 -2.85 -15.80
CA LEU A 137 -19.58 -3.50 -17.05
C LEU A 137 -21.03 -3.12 -17.33
N SER A 138 -21.24 -2.48 -18.47
CA SER A 138 -22.59 -2.36 -19.00
C SER A 138 -23.15 -3.76 -19.26
N ASP A 139 -24.47 -3.93 -19.17
CA ASP A 139 -25.11 -5.23 -19.43
C ASP A 139 -24.68 -5.83 -20.79
N ALA A 140 -24.39 -4.97 -21.78
CA ALA A 140 -23.86 -5.38 -23.08
C ALA A 140 -22.45 -6.02 -23.00
N GLU A 141 -21.56 -5.47 -22.16
CA GLU A 141 -20.22 -6.01 -21.93
C GLU A 141 -20.26 -7.31 -21.11
N ILE A 142 -21.20 -7.43 -20.16
CA ILE A 142 -21.46 -8.66 -19.40
C ILE A 142 -21.89 -9.80 -20.35
N ILE A 143 -22.83 -9.51 -21.26
CA ILE A 143 -23.30 -10.48 -22.26
C ILE A 143 -22.16 -10.91 -23.18
N LYS A 144 -21.31 -9.96 -23.58
CA LYS A 144 -20.17 -10.22 -24.46
C LYS A 144 -19.14 -11.14 -23.79
N LEU A 145 -18.81 -10.93 -22.51
CA LEU A 145 -17.92 -11.81 -21.75
C LEU A 145 -18.43 -13.26 -21.67
N VAL A 146 -19.75 -13.47 -21.52
CA VAL A 146 -20.36 -14.82 -21.50
C VAL A 146 -20.30 -15.49 -22.89
N GLN A 147 -20.38 -14.69 -23.96
CA GLN A 147 -20.25 -15.18 -25.34
C GLN A 147 -18.80 -15.51 -25.70
N ASP A 148 -17.85 -14.68 -25.26
CA ASP A 148 -16.43 -14.85 -25.49
C ASP A 148 -15.87 -16.01 -24.65
N ALA A 149 -16.37 -16.24 -23.43
CA ALA A 149 -16.04 -17.42 -22.60
C ALA A 149 -16.47 -18.76 -23.24
N LYS A 150 -17.32 -18.76 -24.27
CA LYS A 150 -17.67 -19.95 -25.07
C LYS A 150 -16.76 -20.17 -26.29
N LYS A 151 -15.89 -19.23 -26.62
CA LYS A 151 -14.91 -19.32 -27.71
C LYS A 151 -13.51 -19.11 -27.13
N GLY A 152 -12.93 -20.19 -26.64
CA GLY A 152 -11.55 -20.17 -26.16
C GLY A 152 -10.54 -19.79 -27.25
N GLU A 153 -9.61 -18.95 -26.81
CA GLU A 153 -8.16 -18.90 -27.10
C GLU A 153 -7.67 -18.88 -28.55
N GLU A 154 -7.08 -17.75 -28.96
CA GLU A 154 -5.80 -17.71 -29.68
C GLU A 154 -4.98 -16.52 -29.17
N GLY A 155 -3.68 -16.76 -28.94
CA GLY A 155 -2.76 -15.84 -28.28
C GLY A 155 -2.08 -14.83 -29.20
N GLU A 156 -1.36 -13.90 -28.57
CA GLU A 156 -0.39 -13.04 -29.24
C GLU A 156 0.95 -13.17 -28.49
N ALA A 157 2.00 -13.48 -29.25
CA ALA A 157 3.36 -13.50 -28.77
C ALA A 157 3.87 -12.06 -28.69
N GLU A 158 4.14 -11.58 -27.47
CA GLU A 158 4.92 -10.37 -27.25
C GLU A 158 6.42 -10.73 -27.25
N GLU A 159 7.22 -9.94 -27.96
CA GLU A 159 8.69 -10.09 -28.00
C GLU A 159 9.29 -9.86 -26.61
N GLU A 160 9.71 -10.95 -25.97
CA GLU A 160 10.39 -10.95 -24.69
C GLU A 160 11.81 -10.40 -24.86
N LEU A 161 12.03 -9.13 -24.49
CA LEU A 161 13.38 -8.60 -24.28
C LEU A 161 14.03 -9.43 -23.17
N VAL A 162 15.06 -10.22 -23.52
CA VAL A 162 15.82 -11.05 -22.57
C VAL A 162 16.42 -10.17 -21.47
N THR A 163 15.72 -10.09 -20.34
CA THR A 163 16.25 -9.48 -19.13
C THR A 163 16.93 -10.59 -18.33
N HIS A 164 18.27 -10.56 -18.26
CA HIS A 164 19.00 -11.54 -17.46
C HIS A 164 18.55 -11.49 -15.98
N SER A 165 18.26 -12.67 -15.44
CA SER A 165 17.88 -12.82 -14.03
C SER A 165 19.02 -12.33 -13.12
N ILE A 166 18.69 -11.82 -11.94
CA ILE A 166 19.68 -11.37 -10.94
C ILE A 166 20.66 -12.51 -10.60
N ALA A 167 20.18 -13.75 -10.58
CA ALA A 167 21.02 -14.93 -10.36
C ALA A 167 22.07 -15.10 -11.46
N GLU A 168 21.69 -14.88 -12.72
CA GLU A 168 22.60 -14.95 -13.88
C GLU A 168 23.61 -13.80 -13.86
N LYS A 169 23.17 -12.58 -13.53
CA LYS A 169 24.06 -11.42 -13.36
C LYS A 169 25.08 -11.66 -12.25
N LEU A 170 24.66 -12.21 -11.11
CA LEU A 170 25.56 -12.54 -10.00
C LEU A 170 26.53 -13.68 -10.36
N ALA A 171 26.08 -14.69 -11.12
CA ALA A 171 26.92 -15.78 -11.60
C ALA A 171 27.98 -15.29 -12.59
N ALA A 172 27.60 -14.44 -13.56
CA ALA A 172 28.52 -13.84 -14.51
C ALA A 172 29.55 -12.92 -13.82
N LEU A 173 29.13 -12.15 -12.81
CA LEU A 173 30.03 -11.34 -11.99
C LEU A 173 30.97 -12.20 -11.14
N ALA A 174 30.53 -13.35 -10.64
CA ALA A 174 31.39 -14.26 -9.89
C ALA A 174 32.44 -14.93 -10.77
N LEU A 175 32.06 -15.33 -11.99
CA LEU A 175 32.99 -15.88 -12.99
C LEU A 175 34.04 -14.85 -13.40
N SER A 176 33.63 -13.62 -13.70
CA SER A 176 34.57 -12.55 -14.04
C SER A 176 35.54 -12.21 -12.88
N ILE A 177 35.07 -12.23 -11.62
CA ILE A 177 35.96 -12.11 -10.45
C ILE A 177 36.96 -13.27 -10.38
N SER A 178 36.56 -14.50 -10.72
CA SER A 178 37.44 -15.68 -10.68
C SER A 178 38.54 -15.67 -11.76
N LEU A 179 38.35 -14.91 -12.83
CA LEU A 179 39.28 -14.77 -13.95
C LEU A 179 40.32 -13.65 -13.75
N LEU A 180 40.19 -12.82 -12.71
CA LEU A 180 41.12 -11.71 -12.43
C LEU A 180 42.36 -12.19 -11.67
N GLU A 181 43.54 -11.77 -12.12
CA GLU A 181 44.81 -12.09 -11.47
C GLU A 181 45.17 -11.00 -10.46
N LEU A 182 45.01 -11.28 -9.16
CA LEU A 182 45.24 -10.32 -8.06
C LEU A 182 46.70 -9.84 -7.88
N SER A 183 47.61 -10.31 -8.74
CA SER A 183 49.01 -9.88 -8.84
C SER A 183 49.15 -8.53 -9.57
N GLN A 184 48.20 -8.16 -10.43
CA GLN A 184 48.20 -6.88 -11.15
C GLN A 184 47.34 -5.83 -10.42
N ASP A 185 47.84 -4.60 -10.32
CA ASP A 185 47.11 -3.52 -9.63
C ASP A 185 45.82 -3.12 -10.33
N GLN A 186 45.74 -3.25 -11.66
CA GLN A 186 44.51 -2.97 -12.42
C GLN A 186 43.42 -4.00 -12.13
N ASP A 187 43.79 -5.28 -12.04
CA ASP A 187 42.87 -6.37 -11.69
C ASP A 187 42.37 -6.27 -10.25
N ARG A 188 43.19 -5.74 -9.34
CA ARG A 188 42.78 -5.45 -7.96
C ARG A 188 41.73 -4.34 -7.89
N ALA A 189 41.86 -3.29 -8.70
CA ALA A 189 40.85 -2.24 -8.80
C ALA A 189 39.54 -2.77 -9.43
N ALA A 190 39.64 -3.56 -10.49
CA ALA A 190 38.51 -4.23 -11.12
C ALA A 190 37.79 -5.18 -10.14
N HIS A 191 38.53 -5.96 -9.34
CA HIS A 191 37.98 -6.85 -8.34
C HIS A 191 37.15 -6.09 -7.29
N ARG A 192 37.63 -4.94 -6.80
CA ARG A 192 36.88 -4.10 -5.85
C ARG A 192 35.61 -3.53 -6.48
N ALA A 193 35.69 -3.08 -7.73
CA ALA A 193 34.55 -2.56 -8.46
C ALA A 193 33.46 -3.63 -8.68
N LEU A 194 33.85 -4.84 -9.12
CA LEU A 194 32.92 -5.96 -9.30
C LEU A 194 32.29 -6.42 -7.99
N ARG A 195 33.05 -6.44 -6.88
CA ARG A 195 32.51 -6.73 -5.54
C ARG A 195 31.51 -5.67 -5.07
N ARG A 196 31.77 -4.40 -5.37
CA ARG A 196 30.84 -3.30 -5.09
C ARG A 196 29.55 -3.45 -5.89
N ILE A 197 29.64 -3.80 -7.17
CA ILE A 197 28.48 -4.06 -8.02
C ILE A 197 27.69 -5.29 -7.53
N GLN A 198 28.36 -6.36 -7.08
CA GLN A 198 27.68 -7.51 -6.45
C GLN A 198 26.94 -7.12 -5.17
N ALA A 199 27.55 -6.28 -4.32
CA ALA A 199 26.90 -5.81 -3.10
C ALA A 199 25.69 -4.92 -3.42
N GLN A 200 25.83 -4.02 -4.40
CA GLN A 200 24.74 -3.18 -4.88
C GLN A 200 23.62 -3.99 -5.52
N LEU A 201 23.91 -5.02 -6.33
CA LEU A 201 22.88 -5.90 -6.91
C LEU A 201 22.13 -6.71 -5.86
N ARG A 202 22.79 -7.07 -4.75
CA ARG A 202 22.15 -7.78 -3.63
C ARG A 202 21.26 -6.87 -2.78
N SER A 203 21.63 -5.60 -2.62
CA SER A 203 20.86 -4.63 -1.83
C SER A 203 19.87 -3.81 -2.65
N ALA A 204 20.02 -3.75 -3.98
CA ALA A 204 19.14 -3.01 -4.88
C ALA A 204 17.72 -3.59 -4.92
N ASN A 205 17.57 -4.87 -4.58
CA ASN A 205 16.26 -5.52 -4.45
C ASN A 205 15.66 -5.41 -3.04
N THR A 206 16.35 -4.80 -2.08
CA THR A 206 15.75 -4.46 -0.78
C THR A 206 14.99 -3.15 -0.92
N ILE A 207 14.03 -3.14 -1.82
CA ILE A 207 13.07 -2.04 -1.93
C ILE A 207 11.94 -2.39 -0.98
N GLN A 208 11.44 -1.40 -0.24
CA GLN A 208 10.10 -1.50 0.32
C GLN A 208 9.11 -1.41 -0.86
N THR A 209 9.04 -2.46 -1.68
CA THR A 209 8.02 -2.59 -2.72
C THR A 209 6.78 -3.20 -2.09
N THR A 210 5.62 -2.79 -2.61
CA THR A 210 4.33 -3.48 -2.39
C THR A 210 4.30 -4.87 -3.02
N LEU A 211 5.39 -5.29 -3.68
CA LEU A 211 5.50 -6.52 -4.46
C LEU A 211 6.33 -7.62 -3.78
N ASP A 212 7.41 -7.28 -3.06
CA ASP A 212 8.38 -8.30 -2.62
C ASP A 212 8.14 -8.91 -1.22
N SER A 213 7.18 -8.41 -0.42
CA SER A 213 7.00 -8.86 0.97
C SER A 213 5.65 -9.49 1.32
N TRP A 214 4.72 -9.66 0.39
CA TRP A 214 3.36 -10.09 0.77
C TRP A 214 3.17 -11.60 0.76
N LEU A 215 3.95 -12.33 -0.05
CA LEU A 215 3.86 -13.78 -0.20
C LEU A 215 5.23 -14.36 -0.56
N LYS A 216 6.05 -14.70 0.44
CA LYS A 216 7.10 -15.72 0.33
C LYS A 216 6.98 -16.69 1.49
#